data_AF-A0A8T4K7V6-F1
#
_entry.id   AF-A0A8T4K7V6-F1
#
_cell.length_a   1.000
_cell.length_b   1.000
_cell.length_c   1.000
_cell.angle_alpha   90.00
_cell.angle_beta   90.00
_cell.angle_gamma   90.00
#
_symmetry.space_group_name_H-M   'P 1'
#
loop_
_entity.id
_entity.type
_entity.pdbx_description
1 polymer ?
#
loop_
_entity_poly.entity_id
_entity_poly.type
_entity_poly.pdbx_seq_one_letter_code
_entity_poly.pdbx_strand_id
1 'polypeptide(L)' 'MVTDNLSEKTWKNDFLPNCRNKTFTVSQLIGALRMGMDPKLIPADAKPLVDKRLKELGYS' A
#
# COMPACT_ATOMS: atom_id res chain seq x y z
N MET A 1 -0.33 -24.50 -3.58
CA MET A 1 0.17 -23.39 -2.77
C MET A 1 0.06 -22.14 -3.62
N VAL A 2 -0.84 -21.22 -3.27
CA VAL A 2 -1.06 -19.99 -4.04
C VAL A 2 0.13 -19.07 -3.74
N THR A 3 1.06 -18.96 -4.67
CA THR A 3 2.10 -17.93 -4.64
C THR A 3 1.42 -16.61 -5.01
N ASP A 4 0.88 -15.95 -4.00
CA ASP A 4 0.34 -14.60 -4.12
C ASP A 4 1.51 -13.66 -4.38
N ASN A 5 1.79 -13.41 -5.65
CA ASN A 5 2.90 -12.58 -6.15
C ASN A 5 2.61 -11.08 -5.97
N LEU A 6 1.96 -10.74 -4.86
CA LEU A 6 1.65 -9.37 -4.41
C LEU A 6 2.79 -8.78 -3.56
N SER A 7 3.79 -9.59 -3.19
CA SER A 7 4.90 -9.23 -2.31
C SER A 7 6.05 -8.46 -2.98
N GLU A 8 6.14 -8.43 -4.32
CA GLU A 8 7.32 -7.87 -5.00
C GLU A 8 7.12 -6.45 -5.52
N LYS A 9 5.88 -5.98 -5.67
CA LYS A 9 5.65 -4.64 -6.21
C LYS A 9 5.86 -3.59 -5.11
N THR A 10 6.80 -2.69 -5.37
CA THR A 10 7.12 -1.57 -4.48
C THR A 10 6.94 -0.24 -5.20
N TRP A 11 6.57 0.78 -4.45
CA TRP A 11 6.37 2.14 -4.96
C TRP A 11 7.28 3.11 -4.27
N LYS A 12 7.86 4.05 -5.01
CA LYS A 12 8.71 5.08 -4.44
C LYS A 12 7.93 5.93 -3.44
N ASN A 13 8.58 6.23 -2.31
CA ASN A 13 8.05 7.14 -1.31
C ASN A 13 8.22 8.59 -1.79
N ASP A 14 7.32 9.04 -2.67
CA ASP A 14 7.27 10.45 -3.12
C ASP A 14 6.22 11.27 -2.35
N PHE A 15 5.54 10.65 -1.37
CA PHE A 15 4.34 11.20 -0.73
C PHE A 15 4.37 11.23 0.81
N LEU A 16 5.35 10.58 1.46
CA LEU A 16 5.57 10.64 2.91
C LEU A 16 6.97 11.22 3.22
N PRO A 17 7.09 12.54 3.46
CA PRO A 17 8.39 13.23 3.59
C PRO A 17 9.22 12.80 4.81
N ASN A 18 8.61 12.12 5.79
CA ASN A 18 9.28 11.68 7.03
C ASN A 18 9.45 10.16 7.13
N CYS A 19 9.12 9.39 6.09
CA CYS A 19 9.34 7.94 6.09
C CYS A 19 10.77 7.61 5.66
N ARG A 20 11.50 6.88 6.51
CA ARG A 20 12.87 6.38 6.21
C ARG A 20 12.90 5.42 5.02
N ASN A 21 11.77 4.81 4.68
CA ASN A 21 11.67 3.87 3.58
C ASN A 21 11.66 4.61 2.24
N LYS A 22 12.55 4.23 1.33
CA LYS A 22 12.61 4.76 -0.03
C LYS A 22 11.49 4.22 -0.92
N THR A 23 10.96 3.04 -0.58
CA THR A 23 9.85 2.40 -1.27
C THR A 23 8.87 1.78 -0.28
N PHE A 24 7.61 1.65 -0.69
CA PHE A 24 6.54 1.02 0.07
C PHE A 24 6.00 -0.22 -0.62
N THR A 25 5.63 -1.24 0.16
CA THR A 25 4.83 -2.39 -0.29
C THR A 25 3.33 -2.12 -0.09
N VAL A 26 2.47 -2.95 -0.68
CA VAL A 26 1.02 -2.89 -0.48
C VAL A 26 0.66 -2.92 1.01
N SER A 27 1.28 -3.81 1.79
CA SER A 27 1.04 -3.92 3.23
C SER A 27 1.43 -2.65 3.99
N GLN A 28 2.53 -2.01 3.60
CA GLN A 28 2.96 -0.76 4.23
C GLN A 28 2.06 0.42 3.85
N LEU A 29 1.59 0.48 2.59
CA LEU A 29 0.58 1.47 2.16
C LEU A 29 -0.72 1.32 2.95
N ILE A 30 -1.19 0.09 3.18
CA ILE A 30 -2.36 -0.19 4.03
C ILE A 30 -2.11 0.26 5.46
N GLY A 31 -0.93 -0.04 6.02
CA GLY A 31 -0.54 0.43 7.34
C GLY A 31 -0.56 1.96 7.44
N ALA A 32 -0.02 2.65 6.44
CA ALA A 32 -0.01 4.11 6.36
C ALA A 32 -1.42 4.70 6.27
N LEU A 33 -2.29 4.13 5.43
CA LEU A 33 -3.71 4.51 5.35
C LEU A 33 -4.40 4.40 6.71
N ARG A 34 -4.19 3.30 7.43
CA ARG A 34 -4.78 3.07 8.75
C ARG A 34 -4.27 4.04 9.81
N MET A 35 -3.08 4.61 9.62
CA MET A 35 -2.53 5.66 10.48
C MET A 35 -3.01 7.07 10.09
N GLY A 36 -3.89 7.20 9.10
CA GLY A 36 -4.46 8.48 8.66
C GLY A 36 -3.76 9.11 7.46
N MET A 37 -2.97 8.35 6.69
CA MET A 37 -2.47 8.83 5.40
C MET A 37 -3.63 9.12 4.45
N ASP A 38 -3.57 10.26 3.74
CA ASP A 38 -4.56 10.59 2.72
C ASP A 38 -4.53 9.54 1.58
N PRO A 39 -5.65 8.89 1.25
CA PRO A 39 -5.73 7.94 0.14
C PRO A 39 -5.30 8.49 -1.21
N LYS A 40 -5.34 9.83 -1.41
CA LYS A 40 -4.86 10.50 -2.63
C LYS A 40 -3.35 10.42 -2.81
N LEU A 41 -2.61 10.15 -1.74
CA LEU A 41 -1.16 9.97 -1.75
C LEU A 41 -0.76 8.56 -2.21
N ILE A 42 -1.70 7.61 -2.26
CA ILE A 42 -1.44 6.27 -2.79
C ILE A 42 -1.19 6.39 -4.30
N PRO A 43 -0.11 5.78 -4.82
CA PRO A 43 0.11 5.69 -6.26
C PRO A 43 -1.09 5.05 -6.97
N ALA A 44 -1.51 5.62 -8.10
CA ALA A 44 -2.70 5.19 -8.81
C ALA A 44 -2.66 3.69 -9.20
N ASP A 45 -1.48 3.17 -9.50
CA ASP A 45 -1.25 1.76 -9.84
C ASP A 45 -1.14 0.84 -8.61
N ALA A 46 -0.95 1.41 -7.40
CA ALA A 46 -1.01 0.71 -6.13
C ALA A 46 -2.45 0.62 -5.59
N LYS A 47 -3.28 1.62 -5.88
CA LYS A 47 -4.67 1.71 -5.42
C LYS A 47 -5.49 0.43 -5.63
N PRO A 48 -5.56 -0.20 -6.83
CA PRO A 48 -6.35 -1.42 -6.99
C PRO A 48 -5.83 -2.61 -6.16
N LEU A 49 -4.51 -2.66 -5.91
CA LEU A 49 -3.90 -3.72 -5.10
C LEU A 49 -4.17 -3.48 -3.61
N VAL A 50 -4.07 -2.24 -3.16
CA VAL A 50 -4.43 -1.82 -1.81
C VAL A 50 -5.91 -2.08 -1.53
N ASP A 51 -6.80 -1.68 -2.45
CA ASP A 51 -8.25 -1.90 -2.34
C ASP A 51 -8.60 -3.40 -2.30
N LYS A 52 -8.00 -4.20 -3.20
CA LYS A 52 -8.16 -5.66 -3.19
C LYS A 52 -7.75 -6.25 -1.84
N ARG A 53 -6.59 -5.82 -1.33
CA ARG A 53 -6.02 -6.35 -0.08
C ARG A 53 -6.81 -5.89 1.15
N LEU A 54 -7.34 -4.67 1.16
CA LEU A 54 -8.27 -4.19 2.20
C LEU A 54 -9.53 -5.06 2.24
N LYS A 55 -10.10 -5.38 1.08
CA LYS A 55 -11.27 -6.26 0.96
C LYS A 55 -10.98 -7.68 1.45
N GLU A 56 -9.82 -8.26 1.11
CA GLU A 56 -9.40 -9.58 1.62
C GLU A 56 -9.23 -9.59 3.14
N LEU A 57 -8.77 -8.49 3.71
CA LEU A 57 -8.60 -8.32 5.15
C LEU A 57 -9.91 -8.01 5.89
N GLY A 58 -11.04 -7.91 5.18
CA GLY A 58 -12.35 -7.61 5.76
C GLY A 58 -12.55 -6.16 6.16
N TYR A 59 -11.70 -5.24 5.66
CA TYR A 59 -11.96 -3.81 5.78
C TYR A 59 -12.93 -3.42 4.64
N SER A 60 -14.21 -3.28 4.99
CA SER A 60 -15.30 -2.83 4.10
C SER A 60 -15.70 -1.40 4.38
#